data_AF-A0A034WPN7-F1
#
_entry.id   AF-A0A034WPN7-F1
#
_cell.length_a   1.000
_cell.length_b   1.000
_cell.length_c   1.000
_cell.angle_alpha   90.00
_cell.angle_beta   90.00
_cell.angle_gamma   90.00
#
_symmetry.space_group_name_H-M   'P 1'
#
loop_
_entity.id
_entity.type
_entity.pdbx_description
1 polymer ?
#
loop_
_entity_poly.entity_id
_entity_poly.type
_entity_poly.pdbx_seq_one_letter_code
_entity_poly.pdbx_strand_id
1 'polypeptide(L)'
;LFKDQRLLMIELDKFIVTLNPGQNTIRRRSTESSVTIPFERTFRNLDVSRPAAGSAEELEFNFCGCGWPNHMLIPKGLPEGLRCELFVMVSNYDQDRIEQQLVGTCSDAASYCGVRDRLYPDRRPMGYPFDRLSRAGADRLVNFLTPNMSIVDVVVRHENRVVLRNT
;
A
#
# COMPACT_ATOMS: atom_id res chain seq x y z
N LEU A 1 3.72 -23.64 1.23
CA LEU A 1 4.43 -23.41 2.52
C LEU A 1 4.69 -21.91 2.67
N PHE A 2 5.02 -21.38 3.86
CA PHE A 2 5.26 -19.93 4.05
C PHE A 2 6.33 -19.38 3.09
N LYS A 3 7.36 -20.19 2.81
CA LYS A 3 8.43 -19.87 1.84
C LYS A 3 7.90 -19.39 0.48
N ASP A 4 6.83 -20.01 0.00
CA ASP A 4 6.21 -19.67 -1.29
C ASP A 4 5.18 -18.55 -1.10
N GLN A 5 4.38 -18.66 -0.03
CA GLN A 5 3.33 -17.70 0.29
C GLN A 5 3.86 -16.26 0.44
N ARG A 6 5.02 -16.08 1.09
CA ARG A 6 5.64 -14.75 1.28
C ARG A 6 5.90 -14.02 -0.05
N LEU A 7 6.14 -14.76 -1.13
CA LEU A 7 6.40 -14.22 -2.47
C LEU A 7 5.11 -13.78 -3.17
N LEU A 8 3.94 -14.18 -2.66
CA LEU A 8 2.62 -13.84 -3.17
C LEU A 8 1.94 -12.73 -2.35
N MET A 9 2.60 -12.24 -1.30
CA MET A 9 2.08 -11.14 -0.48
C MET A 9 2.10 -9.85 -1.27
N ILE A 10 0.96 -9.18 -1.33
CA ILE A 10 0.81 -7.86 -1.94
C ILE A 10 0.61 -6.81 -0.84
N GLU A 11 1.32 -5.69 -0.97
CA GLU A 11 1.12 -4.55 -0.06
C GLU A 11 -0.22 -3.88 -0.38
N LEU A 12 -1.07 -3.71 0.64
CA LEU A 12 -2.34 -2.99 0.51
C LEU A 12 -2.27 -1.56 1.04
N ASP A 13 -1.50 -1.32 2.09
CA ASP A 13 -1.35 0.00 2.72
C ASP A 13 -0.18 -0.01 3.72
N LYS A 14 0.36 1.18 3.97
CA LYS A 14 1.36 1.47 5.00
C LYS A 14 1.15 2.90 5.49
N PHE A 15 0.91 3.07 6.79
CA PHE A 15 0.65 4.39 7.37
C PHE A 15 1.11 4.49 8.81
N ILE A 16 1.33 5.73 9.24
CA ILE A 16 1.73 6.05 10.61
C ILE A 16 0.47 6.30 11.43
N VAL A 17 0.45 5.77 12.65
CA VAL A 17 -0.61 6.01 13.63
C VAL A 17 -0.02 6.20 15.02
N THR A 18 -0.54 7.18 15.76
CA THR A 18 -0.19 7.37 17.17
C THR A 18 -1.05 6.44 18.03
N LEU A 19 -0.39 5.66 18.88
CA LEU A 19 -1.06 4.76 19.81
C LEU A 19 -0.96 5.32 21.24
N ASN A 20 -2.09 5.42 21.92
CA ASN A 20 -2.13 5.78 23.33
C ASN A 20 -1.93 4.53 24.21
N PRO A 21 -1.46 4.65 25.45
CA PRO A 21 -1.48 3.54 26.38
C PRO A 21 -2.88 2.94 26.52
N GLY A 22 -3.00 1.61 26.43
CA GLY A 22 -4.27 0.89 26.49
C GLY A 22 -4.82 0.49 25.12
N GLN A 23 -6.14 0.28 25.05
CA GLN A 23 -6.79 -0.19 23.84
C GLN A 23 -6.99 0.95 22.83
N ASN A 24 -6.53 0.72 21.59
CA ASN A 24 -6.73 1.64 20.48
C ASN A 24 -7.56 0.94 19.39
N THR A 25 -8.49 1.66 18.78
CA THR A 25 -9.22 1.18 17.58
C THR A 25 -8.82 2.03 16.40
N ILE A 26 -8.14 1.42 15.42
CA ILE A 26 -7.65 2.10 14.22
C ILE A 26 -8.65 1.87 13.10
N ARG A 27 -9.07 2.94 12.43
CA ARG A 27 -9.92 2.88 11.23
C ARG A 27 -9.17 3.50 10.08
N ARG A 28 -9.10 2.76 8.97
CA ARG A 28 -8.39 3.17 7.76
C ARG A 28 -9.27 2.87 6.56
N ARG A 29 -9.53 3.87 5.71
CA ARG A 29 -10.32 3.67 4.49
C ARG A 29 -9.43 3.13 3.39
N SER A 30 -9.95 2.24 2.56
CA SER A 30 -9.23 1.74 1.38
C SER A 30 -8.80 2.86 0.43
N THR A 31 -9.58 3.95 0.36
CA THR A 31 -9.27 5.14 -0.44
C THR A 31 -8.08 5.95 0.07
N GLU A 32 -7.57 5.64 1.26
CA GLU A 32 -6.40 6.29 1.84
C GLU A 32 -5.12 5.46 1.66
N SER A 33 -5.20 4.32 0.95
CA SER A 33 -4.08 3.41 0.73
C SER A 33 -2.85 4.14 0.17
N SER A 34 -1.70 3.91 0.83
CA SER A 34 -0.39 4.42 0.42
C SER A 34 0.16 3.82 -0.88
N VAL A 35 -0.55 2.84 -1.44
CA VAL A 35 -0.20 2.13 -2.67
C VAL A 35 -0.86 2.79 -3.88
N THR A 36 -2.00 3.46 -3.69
CA THR A 36 -2.90 3.78 -4.79
C THR A 36 -3.11 5.27 -5.06
N ILE A 37 -3.59 5.56 -6.28
CA ILE A 37 -4.10 6.87 -6.69
C ILE A 37 -5.58 6.80 -7.10
N PRO A 38 -6.38 7.86 -6.83
CA PRO A 38 -7.74 8.00 -7.33
C PRO A 38 -7.86 7.88 -8.84
N PHE A 39 -9.06 7.49 -9.29
CA PHE A 39 -9.38 7.29 -10.70
C PHE A 39 -9.07 8.53 -11.54
N GLU A 40 -9.36 9.73 -11.03
CA GLU A 40 -9.16 11.00 -11.70
C GLU A 40 -7.70 11.24 -12.01
N ARG A 41 -6.77 10.78 -11.15
CA ARG A 41 -5.33 10.90 -11.39
C ARG A 41 -4.85 9.92 -12.47
N THR A 42 -5.38 8.69 -12.48
CA THR A 42 -5.04 7.69 -13.49
C THR A 42 -5.52 8.08 -14.89
N PHE A 43 -6.74 8.60 -15.00
CA PHE A 43 -7.40 8.91 -16.27
C PHE A 43 -7.51 10.41 -16.57
N ARG A 44 -6.70 11.25 -15.92
CA ARG A 44 -6.67 12.70 -16.21
C ARG A 44 -6.28 12.96 -17.67
N ASN A 45 -6.77 14.06 -18.21
CA ASN A 45 -6.29 14.57 -19.48
C ASN A 45 -4.91 15.21 -19.28
N LEU A 46 -3.89 14.70 -19.98
CA LEU A 46 -2.50 15.17 -19.86
C LEU A 46 -2.18 16.39 -20.73
N ASP A 47 -3.08 16.77 -21.64
CA ASP A 47 -2.92 17.94 -22.52
C ASP A 47 -3.52 19.20 -21.89
N VAL A 48 -4.50 19.02 -20.99
CA VAL A 48 -5.15 20.10 -20.27
C VAL A 48 -4.28 20.51 -19.07
N SER A 49 -3.88 21.78 -19.03
CA SER A 49 -3.05 22.35 -17.95
C SER A 49 -1.68 21.70 -17.78
N ARG A 50 -1.11 21.13 -18.87
CA ARG A 50 0.27 20.65 -18.85
C ARG A 50 1.22 21.83 -18.65
N PRO A 51 2.11 21.79 -17.64
CA PRO A 51 3.13 22.82 -17.46
C PRO A 51 4.13 22.86 -18.63
N ALA A 52 4.93 23.92 -18.69
CA ALA A 52 5.92 24.08 -19.76
C ALA A 52 6.94 22.93 -19.77
N ALA A 53 7.33 22.48 -20.96
CA ALA A 53 8.29 21.40 -21.13
C ALA A 53 9.62 21.72 -20.43
N GLY A 54 10.13 20.80 -19.62
CA GLY A 54 11.37 20.94 -18.84
C GLY A 54 11.25 21.77 -17.56
N SER A 55 10.04 22.20 -17.19
CA SER A 55 9.80 22.94 -15.94
C SER A 55 9.74 22.01 -14.72
N ALA A 56 9.97 22.57 -13.52
CA ALA A 56 9.83 21.82 -12.27
C ALA A 56 8.37 21.38 -12.05
N GLU A 57 7.42 22.19 -12.51
CA GLU A 57 5.99 21.93 -12.45
C GLU A 57 5.60 20.75 -13.34
N GLU A 58 6.23 20.57 -14.51
CA GLU A 58 5.98 19.41 -15.37
C GLU A 58 6.44 18.11 -14.70
N LEU A 59 7.59 18.14 -14.02
CA LEU A 59 8.10 16.99 -13.27
C LEU A 59 7.15 16.61 -12.13
N GLU A 60 6.65 17.60 -11.37
CA GLU A 60 5.66 17.38 -10.33
C GLU A 60 4.35 16.84 -10.91
N PHE A 61 3.87 17.46 -12.00
CA PHE A 61 2.69 17.02 -12.71
C PHE A 61 2.80 15.55 -13.10
N ASN A 62 3.92 15.13 -13.69
CA ASN A 62 4.16 13.75 -14.10
C ASN A 62 4.24 12.80 -12.89
N PHE A 63 4.95 13.19 -11.83
CA PHE A 63 5.08 12.39 -10.61
C PHE A 63 3.73 12.09 -9.96
N CYS A 64 2.80 13.05 -9.98
CA CYS A 64 1.42 12.84 -9.50
C CYS A 64 0.63 11.75 -10.23
N GLY A 65 1.07 11.34 -11.43
CA GLY A 65 0.50 10.20 -12.15
C GLY A 65 1.05 8.84 -11.69
N CYS A 66 2.12 8.82 -10.89
CA CYS A 66 2.67 7.59 -10.36
C CYS A 66 1.80 7.08 -9.20
N GLY A 67 1.39 5.82 -9.31
CA GLY A 67 0.75 5.07 -8.25
C GLY A 67 -0.15 3.98 -8.80
N TRP A 68 -0.47 3.00 -7.98
CA TRP A 68 -1.34 1.91 -8.41
C TRP A 68 -2.78 2.41 -8.55
N PRO A 69 -3.54 2.06 -9.59
CA PRO A 69 -4.92 2.51 -9.70
C PRO A 69 -5.78 1.96 -8.55
N ASN A 70 -6.53 2.83 -7.86
CA ASN A 70 -7.33 2.45 -6.68
C ASN A 70 -8.33 1.32 -6.98
N HIS A 71 -8.93 1.31 -8.17
CA HIS A 71 -9.84 0.25 -8.62
C HIS A 71 -9.15 -1.11 -8.89
N MET A 72 -7.83 -1.21 -8.70
CA MET A 72 -7.04 -2.43 -8.79
C MET A 72 -6.35 -2.81 -7.46
N LEU A 73 -6.71 -2.17 -6.33
CA LEU A 73 -6.06 -2.39 -5.02
C LEU A 73 -6.03 -3.86 -4.58
N ILE A 74 -7.08 -4.61 -4.88
CA ILE A 74 -7.21 -6.03 -4.55
C ILE A 74 -7.29 -6.87 -5.82
N PRO A 75 -6.88 -8.15 -5.78
CA PRO A 75 -7.04 -9.05 -6.93
C PRO A 75 -8.51 -9.18 -7.31
N LYS A 76 -8.77 -9.52 -8.58
CA LYS A 76 -10.13 -9.72 -9.11
C LYS A 76 -10.97 -10.68 -8.27
N GLY A 77 -10.35 -11.70 -7.70
CA GLY A 77 -11.03 -12.80 -7.01
C GLY A 77 -11.71 -13.78 -7.97
N LEU A 78 -12.56 -14.64 -7.41
CA LEU A 78 -13.31 -15.68 -8.13
C LEU A 78 -14.82 -15.55 -7.83
N PRO A 79 -15.73 -15.95 -8.74
CA PRO A 79 -17.16 -15.98 -8.46
C PRO A 79 -17.54 -16.79 -7.21
N GLU A 80 -16.88 -17.93 -7.01
CA GLU A 80 -17.01 -18.81 -5.85
C GLU A 80 -16.31 -18.26 -4.59
N GLY A 81 -15.45 -17.25 -4.74
CA GLY A 81 -14.66 -16.63 -3.69
C GLY A 81 -13.21 -17.12 -3.68
N LEU A 82 -12.27 -16.20 -3.83
CA LEU A 82 -10.85 -16.45 -3.63
C LEU A 82 -10.54 -16.28 -2.14
N ARG A 83 -10.07 -17.35 -1.48
CA ARG A 83 -9.63 -17.29 -0.08
C ARG A 83 -8.26 -16.61 -0.01
N CYS A 84 -8.14 -15.61 0.84
CA CYS A 84 -6.90 -14.90 1.10
C CYS A 84 -6.71 -14.71 2.61
N GLU A 85 -5.48 -14.51 3.03
CA GLU A 85 -5.15 -14.11 4.40
C GLU A 85 -4.80 -12.61 4.39
N LEU A 86 -5.58 -11.80 5.11
CA LEU A 86 -5.25 -10.42 5.38
C LEU A 86 -4.26 -10.37 6.54
N PHE A 87 -3.03 -9.98 6.26
CA PHE A 87 -1.99 -9.80 7.26
C PHE A 87 -1.88 -8.33 7.68
N VAL A 88 -1.76 -8.10 8.99
CA VAL A 88 -1.51 -6.78 9.58
C VAL A 88 -0.33 -6.87 10.53
N MET A 89 0.57 -5.88 10.47
CA MET A 89 1.70 -5.73 11.38
C MET A 89 1.79 -4.29 11.86
N VAL A 90 2.08 -4.12 13.16
CA VAL A 90 2.41 -2.81 13.75
C VAL A 90 3.90 -2.78 14.07
N SER A 91 4.68 -1.98 13.36
CA SER A 91 6.11 -1.80 13.60
C SER A 91 6.42 -0.53 14.40
N ASN A 92 7.64 -0.43 14.93
CA ASN A 92 8.05 0.71 15.74
C ASN A 92 8.53 1.87 14.86
N TYR A 93 7.74 2.95 14.83
CA TYR A 93 8.03 4.15 14.05
C TYR A 93 9.44 4.74 14.28
N ASP A 94 9.97 4.71 15.51
CA ASP A 94 11.32 5.24 15.79
C ASP A 94 12.43 4.47 15.04
N GLN A 95 12.18 3.20 14.72
CA GLN A 95 13.10 2.36 13.94
C GLN A 95 12.84 2.43 12.43
N ASP A 96 11.65 2.84 12.03
CA ASP A 96 11.20 2.83 10.64
C ASP A 96 11.37 4.20 9.98
N ARG A 97 11.27 5.30 10.75
CA ARG A 97 11.29 6.67 10.21
C ARG A 97 12.64 7.06 9.61
N ILE A 98 12.60 7.83 8.53
CA ILE A 98 13.73 8.63 8.05
C ILE A 98 13.52 10.08 8.48
N GLU A 99 14.54 10.70 9.07
CA GLU A 99 14.50 12.12 9.43
C GLU A 99 14.62 12.97 8.17
N GLN A 100 13.48 13.47 7.69
CA GLN A 100 13.38 14.36 6.54
C GLN A 100 12.08 15.16 6.58
N GLN A 101 12.06 16.32 5.93
CA GLN A 101 10.83 17.07 5.74
C GLN A 101 10.11 16.57 4.48
N LEU A 102 8.98 15.91 4.69
CA LEU A 102 8.04 15.58 3.62
C LEU A 102 7.28 16.87 3.26
N VAL A 103 7.70 17.51 2.17
CA VAL A 103 7.09 18.73 1.63
C VAL A 103 6.80 18.48 0.16
N GLY A 104 5.62 18.87 -0.31
CA GLY A 104 5.21 18.70 -1.71
C GLY A 104 3.83 18.06 -1.83
N THR A 105 3.35 17.97 -3.07
CA THR A 105 2.10 17.29 -3.40
C THR A 105 2.34 15.83 -3.80
N CYS A 106 1.28 15.03 -3.86
CA CYS A 106 1.29 13.68 -4.45
C CYS A 106 2.15 12.63 -3.72
N SER A 107 2.19 12.68 -2.39
CA SER A 107 2.82 11.64 -1.55
C SER A 107 1.92 10.46 -1.22
N ASP A 108 0.69 10.43 -1.74
CA ASP A 108 -0.31 9.41 -1.38
C ASP A 108 0.08 7.99 -1.85
N ALA A 109 0.88 7.85 -2.92
CA ALA A 109 1.28 6.57 -3.47
C ALA A 109 2.73 6.18 -3.09
N ALA A 110 3.19 6.65 -1.93
CA ALA A 110 4.59 6.52 -1.53
C ALA A 110 5.08 5.08 -1.41
N SER A 111 4.21 4.08 -1.22
CA SER A 111 4.64 2.68 -1.13
C SER A 111 5.37 2.22 -2.39
N TYR A 112 4.87 2.55 -3.59
CA TYR A 112 5.46 2.12 -4.86
C TYR A 112 6.21 3.23 -5.60
N CYS A 113 5.84 4.50 -5.36
CA CYS A 113 6.43 5.64 -6.07
C CYS A 113 7.45 6.43 -5.24
N GLY A 114 7.57 6.13 -3.95
CA GLY A 114 8.36 6.93 -3.03
C GLY A 114 7.82 8.36 -2.90
N VAL A 115 8.69 9.28 -2.51
CA VAL A 115 8.38 10.70 -2.37
C VAL A 115 9.32 11.49 -3.26
N ARG A 116 8.77 12.41 -4.07
CA ARG A 116 9.53 13.22 -5.03
C ARG A 116 10.69 13.96 -4.34
N ASP A 117 11.89 13.84 -4.89
CA ASP A 117 13.12 14.49 -4.41
C ASP A 117 13.43 14.26 -2.92
N ARG A 118 13.00 13.11 -2.39
CA ARG A 118 13.13 12.72 -0.99
C ARG A 118 13.55 11.27 -0.87
N LEU A 119 13.99 10.89 0.32
CA LEU A 119 14.28 9.50 0.63
C LEU A 119 12.95 8.73 0.78
N TYR A 120 12.96 7.44 0.47
CA TYR A 120 11.81 6.57 0.72
C TYR A 120 11.43 6.65 2.21
N PRO A 121 10.16 6.89 2.58
CA PRO A 121 9.79 7.31 3.94
C PRO A 121 9.85 6.20 5.02
N ASP A 122 10.45 5.06 4.69
CA ASP A 122 10.59 3.88 5.57
C ASP A 122 12.00 3.28 5.40
N ARG A 123 12.71 3.09 6.52
CA ARG A 123 14.07 2.51 6.58
C ARG A 123 14.10 1.00 6.33
N ARG A 124 12.96 0.32 6.46
CA ARG A 124 12.86 -1.12 6.26
C ARG A 124 13.01 -1.45 4.77
N PRO A 125 13.51 -2.65 4.43
CA PRO A 125 13.47 -3.14 3.07
C PRO A 125 12.03 -3.10 2.52
N MET A 126 11.86 -2.72 1.25
CA MET A 126 10.58 -2.85 0.57
C MET A 126 10.12 -4.31 0.62
N GLY A 127 8.87 -4.54 1.04
CA GLY A 127 8.34 -5.89 1.28
C GLY A 127 8.59 -6.46 2.67
N TYR A 128 9.23 -5.73 3.59
CA TYR A 128 9.29 -6.12 5.00
C TYR A 128 7.87 -6.37 5.58
N PRO A 129 7.62 -7.48 6.30
CA PRO A 129 8.60 -8.45 6.81
C PRO A 129 8.76 -9.72 5.95
N PHE A 130 8.28 -9.72 4.71
CA PHE A 130 8.24 -10.87 3.80
C PHE A 130 9.42 -10.94 2.82
N ASP A 131 10.27 -9.91 2.79
CA ASP A 131 11.48 -9.83 1.96
C ASP A 131 12.45 -11.00 2.23
N ARG A 132 12.45 -11.52 3.47
CA ARG A 132 13.36 -12.59 3.92
C ARG A 132 12.63 -13.91 4.18
N LEU A 133 13.43 -14.98 4.26
CA LEU A 133 12.95 -16.27 4.76
C LEU A 133 12.61 -16.18 6.26
N SER A 134 11.69 -17.03 6.70
CA SER A 134 11.32 -17.12 8.11
C SER A 134 12.42 -17.75 8.97
N ARG A 135 12.29 -17.55 10.28
CA ARG A 135 13.05 -18.29 11.30
C ARG A 135 12.82 -19.80 11.16
N ALA A 136 13.82 -20.60 11.53
CA ALA A 136 13.71 -22.05 11.51
C ALA A 136 12.44 -22.51 12.28
N GLY A 137 11.67 -23.42 11.67
CA GLY A 137 10.41 -23.94 12.23
C GLY A 137 9.15 -23.10 11.94
N ALA A 138 9.27 -21.93 11.33
CA ALA A 138 8.13 -21.12 10.91
C ALA A 138 7.73 -21.40 9.45
N ASP A 139 7.22 -22.61 9.20
CA ASP A 139 6.86 -23.11 7.86
C ASP A 139 5.47 -22.70 7.37
N ARG A 140 4.66 -22.09 8.25
CA ARG A 140 3.32 -21.54 7.99
C ARG A 140 3.25 -20.10 8.47
N LEU A 141 2.40 -19.27 7.85
CA LEU A 141 2.23 -17.87 8.24
C LEU A 141 1.87 -17.70 9.73
N VAL A 142 0.99 -18.55 10.27
CA VAL A 142 0.63 -18.55 11.69
C VAL A 142 1.84 -18.74 12.62
N ASN A 143 2.83 -19.54 12.20
CA ASN A 143 4.05 -19.76 12.98
C ASN A 143 5.06 -18.61 12.85
N PHE A 144 4.91 -17.76 11.84
CA PHE A 144 5.74 -16.57 11.62
C PHE A 144 5.33 -15.40 12.51
N LEU A 145 4.07 -15.36 12.93
CA LEU A 145 3.50 -14.24 13.70
C LEU A 145 4.28 -13.96 14.99
N THR A 146 4.26 -12.68 15.37
CA THR A 146 4.72 -12.13 16.64
C THR A 146 3.55 -11.36 17.29
N PRO A 147 3.65 -10.93 18.56
CA PRO A 147 2.51 -10.30 19.27
C PRO A 147 1.93 -9.03 18.62
N ASN A 148 2.70 -8.37 17.75
CA ASN A 148 2.32 -7.19 16.98
C ASN A 148 1.85 -7.51 15.55
N MET A 149 1.63 -8.79 15.23
CA MET A 149 1.12 -9.26 13.94
C MET A 149 -0.20 -9.99 14.11
N SER A 150 -1.07 -9.90 13.12
CA SER A 150 -2.32 -10.63 13.07
C SER A 150 -2.67 -11.03 11.64
N ILE A 151 -3.45 -12.11 11.52
CA ILE A 151 -3.99 -12.57 10.24
C ILE A 151 -5.50 -12.75 10.39
N VAL A 152 -6.21 -12.45 9.31
CA VAL A 152 -7.66 -12.65 9.20
C VAL A 152 -7.95 -13.32 7.87
N ASP A 153 -8.69 -14.42 7.89
CA ASP A 153 -9.18 -15.04 6.66
C ASP A 153 -10.23 -14.15 6.01
N VAL A 154 -10.02 -13.80 4.74
CA VAL A 154 -10.94 -13.00 3.93
C VAL A 154 -11.26 -13.71 2.62
N VAL A 155 -12.39 -13.35 2.02
CA VAL A 155 -12.84 -13.92 0.75
C VAL A 155 -13.07 -12.79 -0.25
N VAL A 156 -12.33 -12.82 -1.36
CA VAL A 156 -12.49 -11.88 -2.46
C VAL A 156 -13.39 -12.52 -3.52
N ARG A 157 -14.62 -12.00 -3.64
CA ARG A 157 -15.62 -12.49 -4.60
C ARG A 157 -15.70 -11.57 -5.80
N HIS A 158 -15.60 -12.16 -7.00
CA HIS A 158 -15.85 -11.44 -8.24
C HIS A 158 -17.33 -11.51 -8.61
N GLU A 159 -17.98 -10.36 -8.77
CA GLU A 159 -19.30 -10.28 -9.38
C GLU A 159 -19.14 -9.99 -10.87
N ASN A 160 -19.58 -10.91 -11.73
CA ASN A 160 -19.53 -10.73 -13.17
C ASN A 160 -20.65 -9.79 -13.65
N ARG A 161 -20.52 -8.51 -13.32
CA ARG A 161 -21.41 -7.44 -13.77
C ARG A 161 -20.61 -6.20 -14.10
N VAL A 162 -21.15 -5.42 -15.04
CA VAL A 162 -20.65 -4.09 -15.34
C VAL A 162 -21.48 -3.09 -14.54
N VAL A 163 -20.81 -2.27 -13.74
CA VAL A 163 -21.44 -1.19 -12.97
C VAL A 163 -20.97 0.13 -13.57
N LEU A 164 -21.92 0.99 -13.93
CA LEU A 164 -21.60 2.35 -14.35
C LEU A 164 -21.12 3.15 -13.14
N ARG A 165 -20.10 3.96 -13.35
CA ARG A 165 -19.59 4.85 -12.31
C ARG A 165 -20.64 5.94 -12.05
N ASN A 166 -21.13 6.02 -10.81
CA ASN A 166 -21.90 7.18 -10.39
C ASN A 166 -20.93 8.38 -10.27
N THR A 167 -21.22 9.43 -11.04
CA THR A 167 -20.49 10.72 -11.01
C THR A 167 -20.74 11.47 -9.73
#